data_AF-A0A6V7JFI7-F1
#
_entry.id   AF-A0A6V7JFI7-F1
#
_cell.length_a   1.000
_cell.length_b   1.000
_cell.length_c   1.000
_cell.angle_alpha   90.00
_cell.angle_beta   90.00
_cell.angle_gamma   90.00
#
_symmetry.space_group_name_H-M   'P 1'
#
loop_
_entity.id
_entity.type
_entity.pdbx_description
1 polymer ?
#
loop_
_entity_poly.entity_id
_entity_poly.type
_entity_poly.pdbx_seq_one_letter_code
_entity_poly.pdbx_strand_id
1 'polypeptide(L)'
;LILDTSADSEKEENMVEWLREVGMPADCVNKLGRMFQDIKVSQDLNQQFRDECKAPFADSIHIKILNAGAWARSQERVVVSLPLQLEDYIPEIEEFYKKKHNGRKLQWYHHMSNGTITFANQVGRFDVDVTTFQMAVLFAWNQRPLEKISYDNLRLATELPDPELRRTLWSLCAFPKLKRQLLIADPPVASPKDFTPATLFWVNQEFAI
;
A
#
# COMPACT_ATOMS: atom_id res chain seq x y z
N LEU A 1 -11.24 -8.43 -1.85
CA LEU A 1 -10.33 -9.00 -2.88
C LEU A 1 -8.89 -8.42 -2.91
N ILE A 2 -8.63 -7.12 -3.17
CA ILE A 2 -7.23 -6.62 -3.22
C ILE A 2 -6.52 -6.73 -1.86
N LEU A 3 -7.20 -6.35 -0.77
CA LEU A 3 -6.63 -6.38 0.58
C LEU A 3 -6.86 -7.70 1.33
N ASP A 4 -7.43 -8.71 0.66
CA ASP A 4 -7.79 -10.02 1.24
C ASP A 4 -8.66 -9.96 2.52
N THR A 5 -9.43 -8.89 2.69
CA THR A 5 -10.31 -8.69 3.84
C THR A 5 -11.68 -9.38 3.70
N SER A 6 -11.79 -10.41 2.86
CA SER A 6 -13.06 -11.13 2.70
C SER A 6 -13.30 -12.03 3.92
N ALA A 7 -14.52 -12.01 4.45
CA ALA A 7 -14.89 -12.89 5.56
C ALA A 7 -15.18 -14.32 5.11
N ASP A 8 -15.69 -14.48 3.88
CA ASP A 8 -16.13 -15.76 3.32
C ASP A 8 -16.09 -15.66 1.78
N SER A 9 -15.10 -16.32 1.18
CA SER A 9 -14.86 -16.24 -0.26
C SER A 9 -15.97 -16.88 -1.08
N GLU A 10 -16.61 -17.93 -0.56
CA GLU A 10 -17.70 -18.61 -1.25
C GLU A 10 -18.94 -17.71 -1.33
N LYS A 11 -19.27 -17.04 -0.21
CA LYS A 11 -20.37 -16.06 -0.21
C LYS A 11 -20.07 -14.85 -1.09
N GLU A 12 -18.82 -14.38 -1.14
CA GLU A 12 -18.43 -13.28 -2.02
C GLU A 12 -18.57 -13.67 -3.51
N GLU A 13 -18.23 -14.92 -3.87
CA GLU A 13 -18.40 -15.45 -5.24
C GLU A 13 -19.89 -15.64 -5.58
N ASN A 14 -20.69 -16.21 -4.67
CA ASN A 14 -22.14 -16.37 -4.83
C ASN A 14 -22.88 -15.04 -4.97
N MET A 15 -22.39 -13.95 -4.35
CA MET A 15 -22.96 -12.62 -4.50
C MET A 15 -22.99 -12.15 -5.97
N VAL A 16 -22.02 -12.57 -6.79
CA VAL A 16 -22.00 -12.23 -8.22
C VAL A 16 -23.20 -12.84 -8.95
N GLU A 17 -23.55 -14.08 -8.61
CA GLU A 17 -24.71 -14.77 -9.18
C GLU A 17 -26.01 -14.16 -8.67
N TRP A 18 -26.12 -13.84 -7.38
CA TRP A 18 -27.30 -13.14 -6.85
C TRP A 18 -27.53 -11.77 -7.51
N LEU A 19 -26.46 -11.01 -7.78
CA LEU A 19 -26.57 -9.75 -8.51
C LEU A 19 -27.09 -9.95 -9.94
N ARG A 20 -26.72 -11.07 -10.58
CA ARG A 20 -27.26 -11.45 -11.90
C ARG A 20 -28.76 -11.74 -11.82
N GLU A 21 -29.18 -12.50 -10.81
CA GLU A 21 -30.57 -12.91 -10.61
C GLU A 21 -31.50 -11.71 -10.36
N VAL A 22 -31.05 -10.72 -9.59
CA VAL A 22 -31.85 -9.50 -9.32
C VAL A 22 -31.85 -8.48 -10.48
N GLY A 23 -31.23 -8.82 -11.62
CA GLY A 23 -31.28 -8.02 -12.85
C GLY A 23 -30.31 -6.84 -12.90
N MET A 24 -29.19 -6.89 -12.16
CA MET A 24 -28.14 -5.87 -12.31
C MET A 24 -27.57 -5.85 -13.74
N PRO A 25 -27.08 -4.70 -14.24
CA PRO A 25 -26.48 -4.61 -15.56
C PRO A 25 -25.40 -5.66 -15.80
N ALA A 26 -25.51 -6.41 -16.89
CA ALA A 26 -24.62 -7.52 -17.21
C ALA A 26 -23.15 -7.10 -17.23
N ASP A 27 -22.82 -5.91 -17.75
CA ASP A 27 -21.45 -5.39 -17.77
C ASP A 27 -20.86 -5.21 -16.37
N CYS A 28 -21.68 -4.85 -15.38
CA CYS A 28 -21.23 -4.71 -13.99
C CYS A 28 -20.95 -6.08 -13.38
N VAL A 29 -21.90 -7.02 -13.53
CA VAL A 29 -21.79 -8.39 -13.02
C VAL A 29 -20.60 -9.12 -13.66
N ASN A 30 -20.41 -8.99 -14.97
CA ASN A 30 -19.29 -9.60 -15.69
C ASN A 30 -17.93 -9.05 -15.22
N LYS A 31 -17.84 -7.75 -14.92
CA LYS A 31 -16.64 -7.16 -14.33
C LYS A 31 -16.36 -7.74 -12.94
N LEU A 32 -17.38 -7.89 -12.09
CA LEU A 32 -17.22 -8.51 -10.77
C LEU A 32 -16.75 -9.97 -10.88
N GLY A 33 -17.38 -10.78 -11.73
CA GLY A 33 -16.95 -12.16 -11.97
C GLY A 33 -15.50 -12.23 -12.48
N ARG A 34 -15.12 -11.30 -13.37
CA ARG A 34 -13.74 -11.19 -13.85
C ARG A 34 -12.75 -10.86 -12.73
N MET A 35 -13.12 -10.04 -11.75
CA MET A 35 -12.27 -9.72 -10.61
C MET A 35 -11.90 -10.98 -9.81
N PHE A 36 -12.84 -11.88 -9.53
CA PHE A 36 -12.52 -13.15 -8.84
C PHE A 36 -11.57 -14.03 -9.65
N GLN A 37 -11.80 -14.12 -10.97
CA GLN A 37 -10.92 -14.87 -11.86
C GLN A 37 -9.49 -14.29 -11.89
N ASP A 38 -9.37 -12.96 -11.91
CA ASP A 38 -8.07 -12.29 -11.89
C ASP A 38 -7.32 -12.53 -10.56
N ILE A 39 -8.02 -12.63 -9.42
CA ILE A 39 -7.38 -12.99 -8.13
C ILE A 39 -6.78 -14.39 -8.19
N LYS A 40 -7.53 -15.39 -8.69
CA LYS A 40 -7.06 -16.77 -8.83
C LYS A 40 -5.82 -16.82 -9.74
N VAL A 41 -5.88 -16.18 -10.92
CA VAL A 41 -4.73 -16.09 -11.84
C VAL A 41 -3.53 -15.38 -11.21
N SER A 42 -3.77 -14.33 -10.42
CA SER A 42 -2.68 -13.61 -9.75
C SER A 42 -2.01 -14.43 -8.65
N GLN A 43 -2.73 -15.32 -7.97
CA GLN A 43 -2.14 -16.22 -6.96
C GLN A 43 -1.20 -17.23 -7.64
N ASP A 44 -1.59 -17.79 -8.79
CA ASP A 44 -0.73 -18.69 -9.56
C ASP A 44 0.53 -17.98 -10.06
N LEU A 45 0.39 -16.72 -10.53
CA LEU A 45 1.52 -15.90 -10.95
C LEU A 45 2.49 -15.61 -9.79
N ASN A 46 1.99 -15.37 -8.58
CA ASN A 46 2.84 -15.19 -7.40
C ASN A 46 3.65 -16.43 -7.07
N GLN A 47 3.03 -17.62 -7.11
CA GLN A 47 3.76 -18.85 -6.85
C GLN A 47 4.89 -19.04 -7.86
N GLN A 48 4.59 -18.85 -9.14
CA GLN A 48 5.58 -18.93 -10.20
C GLN A 48 6.70 -17.88 -10.05
N PHE A 49 6.37 -16.66 -9.62
CA PHE A 49 7.37 -15.64 -9.35
C PHE A 49 8.30 -16.04 -8.21
N ARG A 50 7.75 -16.57 -7.11
CA ARG A 50 8.55 -17.06 -5.97
C ARG A 50 9.48 -18.21 -6.38
N ASP A 51 9.01 -19.13 -7.22
CA ASP A 51 9.82 -20.27 -7.67
C ASP A 51 10.99 -19.84 -8.59
N GLU A 52 10.79 -18.77 -9.37
CA GLU A 52 11.80 -18.22 -10.29
C GLU A 52 12.74 -17.19 -9.64
N CYS A 53 12.25 -16.43 -8.67
CA CYS A 53 13.00 -15.37 -7.98
C CYS A 53 13.85 -15.97 -6.84
N LYS A 54 15.18 -15.92 -6.99
CA LYS A 54 16.13 -16.40 -5.97
C LYS A 54 16.53 -15.33 -4.95
N ALA A 55 15.83 -14.21 -4.91
CA ALA A 55 16.15 -13.11 -4.02
C ALA A 55 15.83 -13.48 -2.55
N PRO A 56 16.63 -13.01 -1.57
CA PRO A 56 16.50 -13.39 -0.16
C PRO A 56 15.20 -12.95 0.52
N PHE A 57 14.33 -12.16 -0.15
CA PHE A 57 13.03 -11.75 0.36
C PHE A 57 11.87 -12.04 -0.59
N ALA A 58 12.06 -12.91 -1.61
CA ALA A 58 11.01 -13.26 -2.57
C ALA A 58 9.73 -13.77 -1.88
N ASP A 59 9.88 -14.53 -0.79
CA ASP A 59 8.75 -15.07 -0.02
C ASP A 59 7.96 -14.02 0.76
N SER A 60 8.58 -12.88 1.08
CA SER A 60 7.92 -11.78 1.80
C SER A 60 7.17 -10.83 0.87
N ILE A 61 7.33 -10.98 -0.45
CA ILE A 61 6.71 -10.12 -1.46
C ILE A 61 5.54 -10.86 -2.10
N HIS A 62 4.37 -10.24 -2.02
CA HIS A 62 3.15 -10.74 -2.65
C HIS A 62 2.60 -9.73 -3.64
N ILE A 63 2.45 -10.13 -4.90
CA ILE A 63 2.12 -9.22 -6.01
C ILE A 63 0.70 -9.49 -6.49
N LYS A 64 -0.07 -8.44 -6.78
CA LYS A 64 -1.38 -8.60 -7.41
C LYS A 64 -1.39 -8.00 -8.80
N ILE A 65 -1.32 -8.85 -9.82
CA ILE A 65 -1.37 -8.42 -11.22
C ILE A 65 -2.80 -8.61 -11.73
N LEU A 66 -3.50 -7.48 -11.91
CA LEU A 66 -4.93 -7.45 -12.17
C LEU A 66 -5.25 -6.70 -13.46
N ASN A 67 -6.34 -7.05 -14.14
CA ASN A 67 -6.73 -6.40 -15.38
C ASN A 67 -7.31 -4.99 -15.11
N ALA A 68 -6.65 -3.95 -15.63
CA ALA A 68 -7.12 -2.57 -15.48
C ALA A 68 -8.59 -2.36 -15.90
N GLY A 69 -9.08 -3.06 -16.94
CA GLY A 69 -10.45 -2.89 -17.43
C GLY A 69 -11.56 -3.33 -16.44
N ALA A 70 -11.24 -4.23 -15.50
CA ALA A 70 -12.17 -4.68 -14.46
C ALA A 70 -11.94 -3.94 -13.12
N TRP A 71 -10.69 -3.53 -12.84
CA TRP A 71 -10.28 -3.05 -11.52
C TRP A 71 -10.07 -1.54 -11.41
N ALA A 72 -9.61 -0.88 -12.47
CA ALA A 72 -9.25 0.53 -12.41
C ALA A 72 -10.52 1.39 -12.27
N ARG A 73 -10.70 2.02 -11.11
CA ARG A 73 -11.81 2.96 -10.86
C ARG A 73 -11.42 4.43 -11.01
N SER A 74 -10.13 4.73 -10.86
CA SER A 74 -9.55 6.05 -11.13
C SER A 74 -8.35 5.90 -12.07
N GLN A 75 -8.16 6.88 -12.95
CA GLN A 75 -6.96 7.02 -13.77
C GLN A 75 -5.87 7.82 -13.07
N GLU A 76 -6.16 8.39 -11.89
CA GLU A 76 -5.24 9.25 -11.18
C GLU A 76 -4.08 8.43 -10.63
N ARG A 77 -2.89 8.69 -11.18
CA ARG A 77 -1.65 8.08 -10.74
C ARG A 77 -1.09 8.93 -9.62
N VAL A 78 -0.96 8.32 -8.45
CA VAL A 78 -0.27 8.94 -7.32
C VAL A 78 1.20 8.55 -7.41
N VAL A 79 2.05 9.55 -7.60
CA VAL A 79 3.51 9.38 -7.56
C VAL A 79 3.94 9.21 -6.11
N VAL A 80 4.90 8.31 -5.89
CA VAL A 80 5.54 8.10 -4.59
C VAL A 80 6.94 7.55 -4.81
N SER A 81 7.93 8.06 -4.09
CA SER A 81 9.26 7.47 -4.02
C SER A 81 9.21 6.29 -3.05
N LEU A 82 9.50 5.08 -3.55
CA LEU A 82 9.47 3.88 -2.72
C LEU A 82 10.77 3.72 -1.94
N PRO A 83 10.74 3.04 -0.80
CA PRO A 83 11.94 2.48 -0.19
C PRO A 83 12.74 1.63 -1.18
N LEU A 84 14.08 1.73 -1.13
CA LEU A 84 14.98 0.93 -1.97
C LEU A 84 14.67 -0.57 -1.90
N GLN A 85 14.31 -1.06 -0.71
CA GLN A 85 13.95 -2.46 -0.48
C GLN A 85 12.74 -2.93 -1.30
N LEU A 86 11.88 -2.02 -1.76
CA LEU A 86 10.75 -2.32 -2.64
C LEU A 86 11.05 -1.95 -4.10
N GLU A 87 11.79 -0.87 -4.31
CA GLU A 87 12.15 -0.38 -5.64
C GLU A 87 12.96 -1.41 -6.44
N ASP A 88 13.90 -2.13 -5.80
CA ASP A 88 14.73 -3.14 -6.44
C ASP A 88 13.92 -4.29 -7.07
N TYR A 89 12.72 -4.58 -6.54
CA TYR A 89 11.87 -5.67 -7.04
C TYR A 89 10.98 -5.26 -8.21
N ILE A 90 10.74 -3.97 -8.44
CA ILE A 90 9.95 -3.49 -9.58
C ILE A 90 10.48 -4.04 -10.91
N PRO A 91 11.78 -3.87 -11.26
CA PRO A 91 12.30 -4.36 -12.54
C PRO A 91 12.27 -5.89 -12.63
N GLU A 92 12.50 -6.61 -11.54
CA GLU A 92 12.43 -8.08 -11.51
C GLU A 92 11.03 -8.59 -11.87
N ILE A 93 10.01 -7.96 -11.28
CA ILE A 93 8.60 -8.30 -11.52
C ILE A 93 8.19 -7.95 -12.95
N GLU A 94 8.63 -6.80 -13.46
CA GLU A 94 8.37 -6.39 -14.83
C GLU A 94 9.02 -7.35 -15.85
N GLU A 95 10.25 -7.77 -15.60
CA GLU A 95 10.95 -8.73 -16.46
C GLU A 95 10.28 -10.11 -16.43
N PHE A 96 9.96 -10.62 -15.25
CA PHE A 96 9.20 -11.87 -15.07
C PHE A 96 7.89 -11.84 -15.85
N TYR A 97 7.10 -10.77 -15.69
CA TYR A 97 5.80 -10.66 -16.34
C TYR A 97 5.95 -10.53 -17.86
N LYS A 98 6.93 -9.77 -18.34
CA LYS A 98 7.20 -9.58 -19.77
C LYS A 98 7.59 -10.87 -20.47
N LYS A 99 8.35 -11.77 -19.81
CA LYS A 99 8.71 -13.09 -20.35
C LYS A 99 7.49 -13.95 -20.65
N LYS A 100 6.45 -13.87 -19.80
CA LYS A 100 5.22 -14.67 -19.93
C LYS A 100 4.14 -14.01 -20.78
N HIS A 101 4.10 -12.67 -20.79
CA HIS A 101 3.03 -11.90 -21.41
C HIS A 101 3.59 -10.80 -22.31
N ASN A 102 3.92 -11.18 -23.55
CA ASN A 102 4.36 -10.23 -24.56
C ASN A 102 3.23 -9.26 -24.95
N GLY A 103 3.57 -7.99 -25.20
CA GLY A 103 2.64 -6.93 -25.58
C GLY A 103 1.82 -6.33 -24.43
N ARG A 104 2.06 -6.73 -23.18
CA ARG A 104 1.43 -6.12 -21.99
C ARG A 104 2.41 -5.20 -21.25
N LYS A 105 1.87 -4.18 -20.58
CA LYS A 105 2.63 -3.25 -19.74
C LYS A 105 2.00 -3.18 -18.36
N LEU A 106 2.81 -3.30 -17.32
CA LEU A 106 2.37 -3.13 -15.94
C LEU A 106 2.16 -1.65 -15.61
N GLN A 107 1.17 -1.39 -14.76
CA GLN A 107 0.94 -0.09 -14.15
C GLN A 107 0.84 -0.31 -12.65
N TRP A 108 1.67 0.39 -11.89
CA TRP A 108 1.78 0.20 -10.45
C TRP A 108 0.74 1.04 -9.70
N TYR A 109 -0.05 0.39 -8.86
CA TYR A 109 -1.13 0.99 -8.07
C TYR A 109 -0.74 1.02 -6.57
N HIS A 110 0.29 1.79 -6.21
CA HIS A 110 0.84 1.81 -4.85
C HIS A 110 -0.17 2.23 -3.76
N HIS A 111 -1.20 3.02 -4.11
CA HIS A 111 -2.28 3.38 -3.18
C HIS A 111 -3.15 2.18 -2.75
N MET A 112 -3.09 1.08 -3.50
CA MET A 112 -3.75 -0.19 -3.18
C MET A 112 -2.79 -1.22 -2.59
N SER A 113 -1.53 -0.84 -2.39
CA SER A 113 -0.48 -1.71 -1.84
C SER A 113 -0.28 -1.44 -0.35
N ASN A 114 0.08 -2.49 0.37
CA ASN A 114 0.35 -2.48 1.80
C ASN A 114 1.37 -3.57 2.16
N GLY A 115 1.70 -3.64 3.43
CA GLY A 115 2.49 -4.72 4.00
C GLY A 115 2.84 -4.45 5.46
N THR A 116 3.55 -5.39 6.05
CA THR A 116 3.95 -5.35 7.45
C THR A 116 5.40 -4.90 7.55
N ILE A 117 5.68 -3.94 8.42
CA ILE A 117 7.05 -3.52 8.73
C ILE A 117 7.32 -3.70 10.22
N THR A 118 8.56 -4.03 10.58
CA THR A 118 8.99 -4.01 11.98
C THR A 118 9.38 -2.58 12.36
N PHE A 119 8.51 -1.93 13.13
CA PHE A 119 8.75 -0.62 13.73
C PHE A 119 9.54 -0.79 15.03
N ALA A 120 10.79 -0.32 15.02
CA ALA A 120 11.69 -0.37 16.18
C ALA A 120 11.85 1.02 16.81
N ASN A 121 11.71 1.09 18.14
CA ASN A 121 11.94 2.29 18.91
C ASN A 121 12.69 1.97 20.22
N GLN A 122 12.77 2.92 21.15
CA GLN A 122 13.44 2.72 22.44
C GLN A 122 12.71 1.75 23.38
N VAL A 123 11.40 1.54 23.20
CA VAL A 123 10.59 0.65 24.03
C VAL A 123 10.64 -0.79 23.53
N GLY A 124 10.71 -1.01 22.22
CA GLY A 124 10.73 -2.34 21.65
C GLY A 124 10.59 -2.38 20.13
N ARG A 125 10.19 -3.55 19.64
CA ARG A 125 9.91 -3.81 18.23
C ARG A 125 8.47 -4.24 18.08
N PHE A 126 7.77 -3.66 17.11
CA PHE A 126 6.36 -3.90 16.85
C PHE A 126 6.18 -4.14 15.35
N ASP A 127 5.43 -5.17 14.99
CA ASP A 127 5.02 -5.36 13.61
C ASP A 127 3.77 -4.53 13.36
N VAL A 128 3.85 -3.63 12.36
CA VAL A 128 2.76 -2.71 12.01
C VAL A 128 2.38 -2.89 10.56
N ASP A 129 1.08 -3.09 10.33
CA ASP A 129 0.51 -3.12 9.00
C ASP A 129 0.31 -1.68 8.50
N VAL A 130 0.94 -1.37 7.40
CA VAL A 130 1.00 -0.03 6.84
C VAL A 130 0.73 -0.06 5.33
N THR A 131 0.15 1.02 4.82
CA THR A 131 0.05 1.24 3.37
C THR A 131 1.43 1.56 2.80
N THR A 132 1.62 1.39 1.49
CA THR A 132 2.89 1.77 0.85
C THR A 132 3.24 3.25 1.03
N PHE A 133 2.23 4.14 1.12
CA PHE A 133 2.48 5.56 1.40
C PHE A 133 2.96 5.79 2.83
N GLN A 134 2.39 5.07 3.80
CA GLN A 134 2.86 5.10 5.18
C GLN A 134 4.28 4.54 5.28
N MET A 135 4.62 3.46 4.55
CA MET A 135 5.99 2.96 4.47
C MET A 135 6.96 4.02 3.94
N ALA A 136 6.64 4.67 2.81
CA ALA A 136 7.48 5.71 2.23
C ALA A 136 7.76 6.85 3.23
N VAL A 137 6.73 7.28 3.97
CA VAL A 137 6.87 8.28 5.04
C VAL A 137 7.76 7.76 6.18
N LEU A 138 7.47 6.59 6.74
CA LEU A 138 8.20 6.05 7.90
C LEU A 138 9.68 5.78 7.59
N PHE A 139 9.98 5.36 6.36
CA PHE A 139 11.35 5.06 5.93
C PHE A 139 12.23 6.31 5.81
N ALA A 140 11.64 7.52 5.80
CA ALA A 140 12.39 8.77 5.85
C ALA A 140 13.26 8.92 7.11
N TRP A 141 12.99 8.13 8.16
CA TRP A 141 13.76 8.11 9.41
C TRP A 141 14.79 6.97 9.52
N ASN A 142 14.89 6.04 8.56
CA ASN A 142 15.77 4.87 8.70
C ASN A 142 17.25 5.22 8.92
N GLN A 143 17.74 6.29 8.27
CA GLN A 143 19.13 6.76 8.42
C GLN A 143 19.27 7.88 9.47
N ARG A 144 18.15 8.34 10.05
CA ARG A 144 18.08 9.46 10.98
C ARG A 144 16.99 9.27 12.04
N PRO A 145 17.07 8.22 12.90
CA PRO A 145 15.93 7.78 13.71
C PRO A 145 15.45 8.77 14.78
N LEU A 146 16.31 9.72 15.17
CA LEU A 146 16.04 10.70 16.22
C LEU A 146 15.79 12.12 15.66
N GLU A 147 15.86 12.31 14.35
CA GLU A 147 15.67 13.62 13.74
C GLU A 147 14.20 14.02 13.60
N LYS A 148 13.97 15.33 13.64
CA LYS A 148 12.69 15.93 13.26
C LYS A 148 12.73 16.33 11.79
N ILE A 149 11.73 15.93 11.02
CA ILE A 149 11.63 16.22 9.59
C ILE A 149 10.41 17.11 9.37
N SER A 150 10.58 18.21 8.63
CA SER A 150 9.47 19.10 8.30
C SER A 150 8.52 18.47 7.28
N TYR A 151 7.28 18.95 7.24
CA TYR A 151 6.30 18.59 6.22
C TYR A 151 6.87 18.74 4.81
N ASP A 152 7.55 19.87 4.54
CA ASP A 152 8.12 20.15 3.21
C ASP A 152 9.23 19.17 2.84
N ASN A 153 10.10 18.83 3.79
CA ASN A 153 11.15 17.82 3.57
C ASN A 153 10.57 16.42 3.37
N LEU A 154 9.49 16.06 4.06
CA LEU A 154 8.79 14.79 3.83
C LEU A 154 8.12 14.76 2.47
N ARG A 155 7.58 15.88 2.00
CA ARG A 155 7.01 16.01 0.66
C ARG A 155 8.07 15.79 -0.42
N LEU A 156 9.25 16.38 -0.25
CA LEU A 156 10.37 16.17 -1.17
C LEU A 156 10.89 14.73 -1.13
N ALA A 157 11.01 14.14 0.06
CA ALA A 157 11.56 12.80 0.22
C ALA A 157 10.64 11.68 -0.27
N THR A 158 9.32 11.88 -0.21
CA THR A 158 8.32 10.87 -0.58
C THR A 158 7.69 11.12 -1.94
N GLU A 159 7.83 12.32 -2.50
CA GLU A 159 7.17 12.80 -3.72
C GLU A 159 5.64 12.66 -3.72
N LEU A 160 5.03 12.42 -2.55
CA LEU A 160 3.59 12.31 -2.43
C LEU A 160 2.90 13.65 -2.70
N PRO A 161 1.78 13.65 -3.45
CA PRO A 161 0.94 14.84 -3.58
C PRO A 161 0.48 15.35 -2.20
N ASP A 162 0.37 16.67 -2.04
CA ASP A 162 0.00 17.31 -0.77
C ASP A 162 -1.26 16.71 -0.10
N PRO A 163 -2.37 16.43 -0.82
CA PRO A 163 -3.54 15.79 -0.21
C PRO A 163 -3.26 14.40 0.36
N GLU A 164 -2.46 13.59 -0.35
CA GLU A 164 -2.12 12.24 0.05
C GLU A 164 -1.13 12.22 1.20
N LEU A 165 -0.11 13.09 1.16
CA LEU A 165 0.85 13.22 2.24
C LEU A 165 0.18 13.67 3.54
N ARG A 166 -0.73 14.65 3.49
CA ARG A 166 -1.48 15.11 4.67
C ARG A 166 -2.29 13.98 5.30
N ARG A 167 -3.03 13.25 4.48
CA ARG A 167 -3.85 12.10 4.93
C ARG A 167 -2.97 11.00 5.52
N THR A 168 -1.83 10.72 4.89
CA THR A 168 -0.87 9.71 5.34
C THR A 168 -0.21 10.09 6.67
N LEU A 169 0.24 11.33 6.83
CA LEU A 169 0.82 11.81 8.09
C LEU A 169 -0.22 11.84 9.20
N TRP A 170 -1.45 12.26 8.90
CA TRP A 170 -2.54 12.25 9.87
C TRP A 170 -2.85 10.85 10.37
N SER A 171 -2.88 9.85 9.50
CA SER A 171 -3.11 8.46 9.92
C SER A 171 -1.98 7.87 10.78
N LEU A 172 -0.78 8.45 10.73
CA LEU A 172 0.37 8.05 11.56
C LEU A 172 0.47 8.83 12.89
N CYS A 173 -0.07 10.06 12.93
CA CYS A 173 -0.01 10.95 14.09
C CYS A 173 -1.32 11.01 14.90
N ALA A 174 -2.44 10.55 14.35
CA ALA A 174 -3.77 10.71 14.94
C ALA A 174 -4.68 9.51 14.61
N PHE A 175 -4.14 8.30 14.68
CA PHE A 175 -4.93 7.08 14.48
C PHE A 175 -5.91 6.87 15.65
N PRO A 176 -7.23 6.86 15.42
CA PRO A 176 -8.23 6.95 16.50
C PRO A 176 -8.20 5.81 17.54
N LYS A 177 -7.75 4.62 17.15
CA LYS A 177 -7.77 3.44 18.02
C LYS A 177 -6.47 3.25 18.81
N LEU A 178 -5.44 4.07 18.58
CA LEU A 178 -4.16 3.96 19.25
C LEU A 178 -4.03 5.02 20.35
N LYS A 179 -3.63 4.59 21.54
CA LYS A 179 -3.33 5.51 22.66
C LYS A 179 -2.02 6.27 22.42
N ARG A 180 -1.03 5.59 21.83
CA ARG A 180 0.27 6.15 21.47
C ARG A 180 0.42 6.07 19.96
N GLN A 181 0.77 7.19 19.34
CA GLN A 181 0.85 7.32 17.89
C GLN A 181 2.26 6.95 17.41
N LEU A 182 2.41 6.51 16.15
CA LEU A 182 3.71 6.11 15.59
C LEU A 182 4.61 7.33 15.38
N LEU A 183 4.03 8.42 14.91
CA LEU A 183 4.69 9.71 14.72
C LEU A 183 4.11 10.76 15.67
N ILE A 184 4.95 11.71 16.06
CA ILE A 184 4.55 12.92 16.78
C ILE A 184 4.70 14.10 15.84
N ALA A 185 3.75 15.03 15.88
CA ALA A 185 3.75 16.26 15.10
C ALA A 185 3.80 17.49 16.03
N ASP A 186 4.55 18.52 15.63
CA ASP A 186 4.63 19.81 16.31
C ASP A 186 4.57 20.97 15.29
N PRO A 187 3.65 21.94 15.45
CA PRO A 187 2.63 22.02 16.48
C PRO A 187 1.55 20.93 16.35
N PRO A 188 0.85 20.56 17.45
CA PRO A 188 -0.28 19.65 17.37
C PRO A 188 -1.41 20.31 16.58
N VAL A 189 -2.02 19.55 15.67
CA VAL A 189 -3.11 20.03 14.81
C VAL A 189 -4.38 19.22 14.97
N ALA A 190 -5.53 19.82 14.69
CA ALA A 190 -6.84 19.17 14.80
C ALA A 190 -7.28 18.49 13.49
N SER A 191 -6.66 18.85 12.37
CA SER A 191 -7.01 18.35 11.04
C SER A 191 -5.77 18.21 10.15
N PRO A 192 -5.74 17.24 9.20
CA PRO A 192 -4.69 17.13 8.20
C PRO A 192 -4.47 18.40 7.36
N LYS A 193 -5.50 19.26 7.24
CA LYS A 193 -5.42 20.51 6.48
C LYS A 193 -4.58 21.58 7.19
N ASP A 194 -4.42 21.46 8.50
CA ASP A 194 -3.77 22.47 9.33
C ASP A 194 -2.24 22.28 9.36
N PHE A 195 -1.71 21.19 8.81
CA PHE A 195 -0.27 21.03 8.64
C PHE A 195 0.30 22.14 7.75
N THR A 196 1.28 22.85 8.29
CA THR A 196 2.06 23.85 7.56
C THR A 196 3.35 23.23 7.01
N PRO A 197 4.00 23.85 6.01
CA PRO A 197 5.32 23.41 5.53
C PRO A 197 6.39 23.28 6.63
N ALA A 198 6.25 24.06 7.71
CA ALA A 198 7.15 24.08 8.85
C ALA A 198 6.80 23.06 9.95
N THR A 199 5.66 22.36 9.85
CA THR A 199 5.26 21.35 10.85
C THR A 199 6.33 20.27 10.91
N LEU A 200 6.84 19.99 12.09
CA LEU A 200 7.87 18.99 12.33
C LEU A 200 7.24 17.67 12.74
N PHE A 201 7.76 16.58 12.19
CA PHE A 201 7.37 15.22 12.52
C PHE A 201 8.58 14.43 13.02
N TRP A 202 8.37 13.48 13.92
CA TRP A 202 9.42 12.53 14.33
C TRP A 202 8.83 11.22 14.84
N VAL A 203 9.66 10.17 14.83
CA VAL A 203 9.33 8.85 15.37
C VAL A 203 9.05 8.94 16.87
N ASN A 204 7.91 8.42 17.30
CA ASN A 204 7.58 8.32 18.72
C ASN A 204 8.44 7.22 19.37
N GLN A 205 9.51 7.63 20.03
CA GLN A 205 10.42 6.71 20.71
C GLN A 205 9.77 5.99 21.90
N GLU A 206 8.64 6.49 22.40
CA GLU A 206 7.85 5.91 23.48
C GLU A 206 6.60 5.14 23.01
N PHE A 207 6.44 4.93 21.69
CA PHE A 207 5.32 4.15 21.16
C PHE A 207 5.30 2.73 21.75
N ALA A 208 4.11 2.29 22.15
CA ALA A 208 3.83 0.97 22.68
C ALA A 208 2.33 0.67 22.52
N ILE A 209 1.97 -0.61 22.44
CA ILE A 209 0.58 -1.11 22.29
C ILE A 209 -0.04 -1.37 23.65
#